data_AF-W9VCY2-F1
#
_entry.id   AF-W9VCY2-F1
#
_cell.length_a   1.000
_cell.length_b   1.000
_cell.length_c   1.000
_cell.angle_alpha   90.00
_cell.angle_beta   90.00
_cell.angle_gamma   90.00
#
_symmetry.space_group_name_H-M   'P 1'
#
loop_
_entity.id
_entity.type
_entity.pdbx_description
1 polymer ?
#
loop_
_entity_poly.entity_id
_entity_poly.type
_entity_poly.pdbx_seq_one_letter_code
_entity_poly.pdbx_strand_id
1 'polypeptide(L)'
;MSKLLAWRDEWSLNIDVLDKDHRALIERLGDICMRFCPEASAGRSGDALALLDALNELGEEVRRHFQREEDFMRAYDYEGIGEHRSEHALLMAEFTTLMREWRAEGLHVFDRTVQSIVSDWLLAHILGADREFAEVYFQLCGRDVSLDEHRSMTQLQSSYRSGLKSASTK
;
A
#
# COMPACT_ATOMS: atom_id res chain seq x y z
N MET A 1 -11.03 -19.77 -4.07
CA MET A 1 -9.77 -19.58 -3.31
C MET A 1 -9.31 -18.17 -3.57
N SER A 2 -9.38 -17.30 -2.56
CA SER A 2 -8.81 -15.96 -2.61
C SER A 2 -7.30 -16.07 -2.86
N LYS A 3 -6.79 -15.25 -3.77
CA LYS A 3 -5.34 -15.14 -3.97
C LYS A 3 -4.80 -14.50 -2.69
N LEU A 4 -3.96 -15.23 -1.94
CA LEU A 4 -3.30 -14.70 -0.76
C LEU A 4 -2.49 -13.46 -1.18
N LEU A 5 -2.74 -12.31 -0.56
CA LEU A 5 -1.84 -11.18 -0.70
C LEU A 5 -0.54 -11.55 0.01
N ALA A 6 0.55 -11.63 -0.73
CA ALA A 6 1.86 -12.02 -0.23
C ALA A 6 2.92 -11.23 -1.00
N TRP A 7 4.00 -10.89 -0.29
CA TRP A 7 5.14 -10.17 -0.89
C TRP A 7 5.70 -10.92 -2.10
N ARG A 8 6.16 -10.15 -3.08
CA ARG A 8 6.85 -10.64 -4.26
C ARG A 8 8.11 -9.85 -4.48
N ASP A 9 9.19 -10.53 -4.83
CA ASP A 9 10.48 -9.87 -5.06
C ASP A 9 10.44 -8.86 -6.22
N GLU A 10 9.49 -9.02 -7.16
CA GLU A 10 9.21 -8.05 -8.23
C GLU A 10 8.74 -6.67 -7.73
N TRP A 11 8.35 -6.55 -6.46
CA TRP A 11 7.94 -5.27 -5.85
C TRP A 11 9.08 -4.55 -5.14
N SER A 12 10.24 -5.21 -5.03
CA SER A 12 11.45 -4.69 -4.40
C SER A 12 11.87 -3.36 -5.05
N LEU A 13 12.26 -2.42 -4.20
CA LEU A 13 12.95 -1.20 -4.58
C LEU A 13 14.47 -1.38 -4.57
N ASN A 14 14.95 -2.50 -4.05
CA ASN A 14 16.36 -2.76 -3.78
C ASN A 14 16.95 -1.78 -2.74
N ILE A 15 16.08 -1.23 -1.89
CA ILE A 15 16.43 -0.35 -0.77
C ILE A 15 16.01 -1.07 0.50
N ASP A 16 16.97 -1.77 1.13
CA ASP A 16 16.72 -2.72 2.23
C ASP A 16 15.81 -2.17 3.33
N VAL A 17 15.99 -0.90 3.71
CA VAL A 17 15.22 -0.27 4.78
C VAL A 17 13.75 -0.06 4.41
N LEU A 18 13.47 0.28 3.14
CA LEU A 18 12.11 0.49 2.64
C LEU A 18 11.44 -0.84 2.31
N ASP A 19 12.15 -1.75 1.66
CA ASP A 19 11.60 -3.08 1.34
C ASP A 19 11.27 -3.89 2.59
N LYS A 20 11.98 -3.67 3.70
CA LYS A 20 11.62 -4.27 4.99
C LYS A 20 10.28 -3.76 5.49
N ASP A 21 10.00 -2.46 5.36
CA ASP A 21 8.72 -1.89 5.75
C ASP A 21 7.60 -2.37 4.81
N HIS A 22 7.83 -2.36 3.49
CA HIS A 22 6.86 -2.85 2.51
C HIS A 22 6.48 -4.31 2.73
N ARG A 23 7.47 -5.17 2.97
CA ARG A 23 7.23 -6.58 3.33
C ARG A 23 6.34 -6.71 4.55
N ALA A 24 6.67 -5.99 5.62
CA ALA A 24 5.89 -6.03 6.86
C ALA A 24 4.44 -5.56 6.65
N LEU A 25 4.22 -4.48 5.88
CA LEU A 25 2.89 -3.97 5.55
C LEU A 25 2.06 -4.97 4.74
N ILE A 26 2.67 -5.57 3.71
CA ILE A 26 2.01 -6.57 2.86
C ILE A 26 1.67 -7.84 3.63
N GLU A 27 2.58 -8.32 4.47
CA GLU A 27 2.37 -9.49 5.33
C GLU A 27 1.24 -9.22 6.34
N ARG A 28 1.26 -8.06 7.01
CA ARG A 28 0.20 -7.62 7.92
C ARG A 28 -1.16 -7.57 7.21
N LEU A 29 -1.23 -6.97 6.03
CA LEU A 29 -2.46 -6.90 5.27
C LEU A 29 -2.92 -8.29 4.81
N GLY A 30 -2.01 -9.16 4.39
CA GLY A 30 -2.28 -10.57 4.07
C GLY A 30 -2.90 -11.32 5.26
N ASP A 31 -2.35 -11.13 6.46
CA ASP A 31 -2.89 -11.72 7.69
C ASP A 31 -4.30 -11.20 8.02
N ILE A 32 -4.54 -9.90 7.85
CA ILE A 32 -5.88 -9.30 8.02
C ILE A 32 -6.86 -9.90 7.00
N CYS A 33 -6.48 -9.96 5.72
CA CYS A 33 -7.28 -10.59 4.66
C CYS A 33 -7.66 -12.02 5.00
N MET A 34 -6.72 -12.82 5.53
CA MET A 34 -6.97 -14.21 5.89
C MET A 34 -7.83 -14.37 7.14
N ARG A 35 -7.59 -13.54 8.15
CA ARG A 35 -8.30 -13.62 9.44
C ARG A 35 -9.75 -13.17 9.34
N PHE A 36 -10.04 -12.19 8.50
CA PHE A 36 -11.33 -11.52 8.44
C PHE A 36 -12.08 -11.71 7.11
N CYS A 37 -11.66 -12.68 6.27
CA CYS A 37 -12.39 -13.03 5.06
C CYS A 37 -13.79 -13.60 5.38
N PRO A 38 -14.74 -13.55 4.43
CA PRO A 38 -16.08 -14.10 4.62
C PRO A 38 -16.09 -15.56 5.08
N GLU A 39 -15.18 -16.37 4.55
CA GLU A 39 -15.04 -17.79 4.87
C GLU A 39 -14.55 -18.04 6.31
N ALA A 40 -13.73 -17.13 6.86
CA ALA A 40 -13.26 -17.19 8.24
C ALA A 40 -14.26 -16.60 9.25
N SER A 41 -15.14 -15.70 8.79
CA SER A 41 -16.02 -14.88 9.64
C SER A 41 -17.42 -15.48 9.87
N ALA A 42 -17.70 -16.69 9.34
CA ALA A 42 -19.02 -17.32 9.44
C ALA A 42 -19.47 -17.53 10.91
N GLY A 43 -20.29 -16.61 11.41
CA GLY A 43 -20.94 -16.68 12.73
C GLY A 43 -20.27 -15.89 13.87
N ARG A 44 -19.32 -15.00 13.60
CA ARG A 44 -18.59 -14.25 14.64
C ARG A 44 -18.90 -12.75 14.61
N SER A 45 -19.98 -12.33 15.27
CA SER A 45 -20.33 -10.92 15.44
C SER A 45 -19.27 -10.08 16.20
N GLY A 46 -18.35 -10.73 16.93
CA GLY A 46 -17.23 -10.09 17.62
C GLY A 46 -16.03 -9.73 16.73
N ASP A 47 -15.99 -10.19 15.48
CA ASP A 47 -14.82 -9.98 14.60
C ASP A 47 -14.78 -8.56 13.99
N ALA A 48 -15.89 -7.82 14.00
CA ALA A 48 -15.97 -6.49 13.38
C ALA A 48 -15.12 -5.42 14.10
N LEU A 49 -15.17 -5.38 15.43
CA LEU A 49 -14.31 -4.48 16.21
C LEU A 49 -12.84 -4.87 16.06
N ALA A 50 -12.55 -6.17 16.10
CA ALA A 50 -11.19 -6.68 15.91
C ALA A 50 -10.64 -6.38 14.50
N LEU A 51 -11.48 -6.40 13.47
CA LEU A 51 -11.12 -5.98 12.11
C LEU A 51 -10.75 -4.49 12.08
N LEU A 52 -11.60 -3.64 12.64
CA LEU A 52 -11.34 -2.19 12.70
C LEU A 52 -10.06 -1.89 13.51
N ASP A 53 -9.82 -2.59 14.61
CA ASP A 53 -8.59 -2.43 15.39
C ASP A 53 -7.36 -2.85 14.57
N ALA A 54 -7.42 -4.00 13.88
CA ALA A 54 -6.32 -4.46 13.04
C ALA A 54 -6.04 -3.53 11.84
N LEU A 55 -7.09 -2.97 11.23
CA LEU A 55 -6.93 -1.96 10.17
C LEU A 55 -6.36 -0.65 10.74
N ASN A 56 -6.77 -0.23 11.93
CA ASN A 56 -6.20 0.94 12.58
C ASN A 56 -4.70 0.75 12.86
N GLU A 57 -4.29 -0.41 13.35
CA GLU A 57 -2.88 -0.77 13.53
C GLU A 57 -2.09 -0.74 12.22
N LEU A 58 -2.66 -1.28 11.14
CA LEU A 58 -2.08 -1.19 9.80
C LEU A 58 -1.90 0.29 9.36
N GLY A 59 -2.90 1.14 9.59
CA GLY A 59 -2.81 2.57 9.28
C GLY A 59 -1.70 3.29 10.05
N GLU A 60 -1.45 2.91 11.31
CA GLU A 60 -0.33 3.43 12.08
C GLU A 60 1.03 2.91 11.58
N GLU A 61 1.09 1.67 11.08
CA GLU A 61 2.29 1.13 10.44
C GLU A 61 2.62 1.86 9.14
N VAL A 62 1.62 2.09 8.29
CA VAL A 62 1.74 2.89 7.06
C VAL A 62 2.26 4.29 7.39
N ARG A 63 1.67 4.98 8.38
CA ARG A 63 2.12 6.34 8.75
C ARG A 63 3.58 6.37 9.19
N ARG A 64 4.04 5.35 9.93
CA ARG A 64 5.45 5.25 10.34
C ARG A 64 6.38 4.97 9.16
N HIS A 65 5.93 4.16 8.22
CA HIS A 65 6.66 3.90 6.98
C HIS A 65 6.80 5.19 6.15
N PHE A 66 5.71 5.92 5.90
CA PHE A 66 5.74 7.20 5.19
C PHE A 66 6.67 8.22 5.84
N GLN A 67 6.63 8.36 7.18
CA GLN A 67 7.55 9.24 7.88
C GLN A 67 9.02 8.85 7.66
N ARG A 68 9.33 7.55 7.71
CA ARG A 68 10.69 7.05 7.48
C ARG A 68 11.15 7.30 6.05
N GLU A 69 10.26 7.06 5.09
CA GLU A 69 10.54 7.29 3.68
C GLU A 69 10.78 8.79 3.40
N GLU A 70 9.95 9.68 3.94
CA GLU A 70 10.15 11.13 3.83
C GLU A 70 11.48 11.58 4.46
N ASP A 71 11.86 11.00 5.60
CA ASP A 71 13.16 11.26 6.24
C ASP A 71 14.32 10.75 5.39
N PHE A 72 14.14 9.59 4.74
CA PHE A 72 15.12 9.00 3.83
C PHE A 72 15.27 9.86 2.56
N MET A 73 14.18 10.26 1.91
CA MET A 73 14.16 11.18 0.77
C MET A 73 14.87 12.50 1.07
N ARG A 74 14.63 13.06 2.27
CA ARG A 74 15.27 14.31 2.71
C ARG A 74 16.78 14.15 2.90
N ALA A 75 17.25 12.99 3.36
CA ALA A 75 18.67 12.72 3.54
C ALA A 75 19.44 12.63 2.21
N TYR A 76 18.73 12.37 1.10
CA TYR A 76 19.30 12.29 -0.25
C TYR A 76 18.92 13.47 -1.14
N ASP A 77 18.36 14.55 -0.57
CA ASP A 77 17.95 15.76 -1.31
C ASP A 77 17.03 15.45 -2.51
N TYR A 78 16.11 14.49 -2.35
CA TYR A 78 15.17 14.13 -3.42
C TYR A 78 14.23 15.30 -3.76
N GLU A 79 14.34 15.83 -4.98
CA GLU A 79 13.55 16.99 -5.43
C GLU A 79 12.03 16.71 -5.42
N GLY A 80 11.62 15.47 -5.69
CA GLY A 80 10.21 15.05 -5.75
C GLY A 80 9.50 14.88 -4.40
N ILE A 81 10.18 15.11 -3.27
CA ILE A 81 9.64 14.88 -1.92
C ILE A 81 8.30 15.60 -1.67
N GLY A 82 8.09 16.78 -2.26
CA GLY A 82 6.86 17.55 -2.08
C GLY A 82 5.62 16.87 -2.69
N GLU A 83 5.78 16.28 -3.88
CA GLU A 83 4.70 15.54 -4.56
C GLU A 83 4.45 14.21 -3.84
N HIS A 84 5.51 13.46 -3.53
CA HIS A 84 5.41 12.18 -2.81
C HIS A 84 4.71 12.32 -1.45
N ARG A 85 5.08 13.33 -0.66
CA ARG A 85 4.42 13.63 0.62
C ARG A 85 2.96 14.03 0.47
N SER A 86 2.61 14.69 -0.64
CA SER A 86 1.21 15.03 -0.92
C SER A 86 0.39 13.78 -1.24
N GLU A 87 0.99 12.80 -1.93
CA GLU A 87 0.39 11.48 -2.16
C GLU A 87 0.18 10.73 -0.83
N HIS A 88 1.18 10.67 0.05
CA HIS A 88 1.03 10.11 1.40
C HIS A 88 -0.15 10.72 2.17
N ALA A 89 -0.24 12.05 2.16
CA ALA A 89 -1.29 12.77 2.86
C ALA A 89 -2.69 12.42 2.31
N LEU A 90 -2.81 12.30 0.98
CA LEU A 90 -4.05 11.89 0.32
C LEU A 90 -4.44 10.46 0.69
N LEU A 91 -3.49 9.51 0.60
CA LEU A 91 -3.72 8.11 0.93
C LEU A 91 -4.18 7.94 2.40
N MET A 92 -3.54 8.66 3.33
CA MET A 92 -3.96 8.63 4.74
C MET A 92 -5.33 9.27 4.98
N ALA A 93 -5.69 10.31 4.22
CA ALA A 93 -7.00 10.94 4.30
C ALA A 93 -8.11 10.01 3.78
N GLU A 94 -7.87 9.33 2.66
CA GLU A 94 -8.77 8.33 2.09
C GLU A 94 -8.94 7.14 3.05
N PHE A 95 -7.83 6.60 3.58
CA PHE A 95 -7.87 5.52 4.57
C PHE A 95 -8.66 5.91 5.83
N THR A 96 -8.45 7.12 6.35
CA THR A 96 -9.17 7.62 7.52
C THR A 96 -10.67 7.78 7.24
N THR A 97 -11.03 8.17 6.02
CA THR A 97 -12.42 8.29 5.58
C THR A 97 -13.10 6.93 5.52
N LEU A 98 -12.45 5.95 4.89
CA LEU A 98 -12.92 4.56 4.85
C LEU A 98 -13.12 3.97 6.26
N MET A 99 -12.15 4.18 7.16
CA MET A 99 -12.26 3.73 8.55
C MET A 99 -13.46 4.34 9.29
N ARG A 100 -13.81 5.60 9.00
CA ARG A 100 -14.98 6.26 9.57
C ARG A 100 -16.29 5.69 9.01
N GLU A 101 -16.35 5.50 7.70
CA GLU A 101 -17.51 4.93 7.00
C GLU A 101 -17.76 3.49 7.48
N TRP A 102 -16.73 2.65 7.50
CA TRP A 102 -16.82 1.26 7.99
C TRP A 102 -17.23 1.17 9.45
N ARG A 103 -16.79 2.10 10.30
CA ARG A 103 -17.26 2.18 11.69
C ARG A 103 -18.73 2.57 11.78
N ALA A 104 -19.21 3.47 10.93
CA ALA A 104 -20.59 3.96 10.94
C ALA A 104 -21.57 2.94 10.36
N GLU A 105 -21.19 2.27 9.27
CA GLU A 105 -22.01 1.30 8.55
C GLU A 105 -21.97 -0.11 9.18
N GLY A 106 -21.01 -0.35 10.07
CA GLY A 106 -20.83 -1.65 10.71
C GLY A 106 -20.19 -2.64 9.75
N LEU A 107 -18.96 -2.37 9.29
CA LEU A 107 -18.20 -3.33 8.52
C LEU A 107 -17.92 -4.57 9.37
N HIS A 108 -18.65 -5.65 9.09
CA HIS A 108 -18.53 -6.90 9.83
C HIS A 108 -17.66 -7.95 9.11
N VAL A 109 -17.39 -7.76 7.82
CA VAL A 109 -16.64 -8.71 6.99
C VAL A 109 -15.67 -7.96 6.09
N PHE A 110 -14.41 -8.40 6.07
CA PHE A 110 -13.42 -7.89 5.14
C PHE A 110 -13.52 -8.69 3.84
N ASP A 111 -14.55 -8.39 3.05
CA ASP A 111 -14.79 -9.11 1.79
C ASP A 111 -13.75 -8.77 0.71
N ARG A 112 -13.84 -9.44 -0.44
CA ARG A 112 -12.88 -9.23 -1.54
C ARG A 112 -12.84 -7.79 -2.05
N THR A 113 -13.97 -7.08 -2.05
CA THR A 113 -14.02 -5.69 -2.52
C THR A 113 -13.26 -4.80 -1.55
N VAL A 114 -13.49 -4.95 -0.25
CA VAL A 114 -12.82 -4.15 0.77
C VAL A 114 -11.32 -4.48 0.83
N GLN A 115 -10.96 -5.75 0.73
CA GLN A 115 -9.57 -6.19 0.61
C GLN A 115 -8.86 -5.52 -0.56
N SER A 116 -9.49 -5.54 -1.75
CA SER A 116 -8.93 -4.92 -2.95
C SER A 116 -8.72 -3.43 -2.79
N ILE A 117 -9.64 -2.69 -2.16
CA ILE A 117 -9.46 -1.26 -1.91
C ILE A 117 -8.13 -1.03 -1.17
N VAL A 118 -7.91 -1.74 -0.05
CA VAL A 118 -6.70 -1.55 0.78
C VAL A 118 -5.43 -2.05 0.09
N SER A 119 -5.48 -3.21 -0.57
CA SER A 119 -4.30 -3.76 -1.23
C SER A 119 -3.89 -2.98 -2.47
N ASP A 120 -4.87 -2.52 -3.25
CA ASP A 120 -4.61 -1.88 -4.54
C ASP A 120 -3.97 -0.50 -4.33
N TRP A 121 -4.40 0.27 -3.32
CA TRP A 121 -3.78 1.58 -3.07
C TRP A 121 -2.34 1.42 -2.55
N LEU A 122 -2.09 0.49 -1.62
CA LEU A 122 -0.75 0.25 -1.08
C LEU A 122 0.21 -0.25 -2.17
N LEU A 123 -0.25 -1.21 -2.99
CA LEU A 123 0.55 -1.69 -4.11
C LEU A 123 0.72 -0.62 -5.19
N ALA A 124 -0.28 0.19 -5.50
CA ALA A 124 -0.14 1.25 -6.48
C ALA A 124 0.90 2.29 -6.06
N HIS A 125 0.98 2.61 -4.76
CA HIS A 125 1.97 3.52 -4.21
C HIS A 125 3.40 2.95 -4.29
N ILE A 126 3.60 1.74 -3.74
CA ILE A 126 4.88 1.00 -3.84
C ILE A 126 5.30 0.82 -5.29
N LEU A 127 4.35 0.50 -6.16
CA LEU A 127 4.62 0.27 -7.56
C LEU A 127 4.78 1.57 -8.36
N GLY A 128 4.39 2.70 -7.79
CA GLY A 128 4.35 4.03 -8.38
C GLY A 128 5.48 4.91 -7.86
N ALA A 129 5.10 5.78 -6.91
CA ALA A 129 5.93 6.83 -6.35
C ALA A 129 7.22 6.29 -5.73
N ASP A 130 7.15 5.22 -4.94
CA ASP A 130 8.32 4.72 -4.20
C ASP A 130 9.39 4.16 -5.16
N ARG A 131 8.96 3.67 -6.32
CA ARG A 131 9.91 3.20 -7.35
C ARG A 131 10.52 4.34 -8.12
N GLU A 132 9.75 5.35 -8.47
CA GLU A 132 10.31 6.57 -9.05
C GLU A 132 11.39 7.16 -8.14
N PHE A 133 11.10 7.21 -6.83
CA PHE A 133 12.10 7.58 -5.84
C PHE A 133 13.32 6.65 -5.84
N ALA A 134 13.13 5.33 -5.83
CA ALA A 134 14.24 4.37 -5.82
C ALA A 134 15.17 4.51 -7.03
N GLU A 135 14.61 4.76 -8.21
CA GLU A 135 15.36 4.98 -9.45
C GLU A 135 16.27 6.20 -9.35
N VAL A 136 15.72 7.32 -8.85
CA VAL A 136 16.49 8.56 -8.62
C VAL A 136 17.53 8.35 -7.53
N TYR A 137 17.19 7.64 -6.45
CA TYR A 137 18.11 7.32 -5.36
C TYR A 137 19.39 6.63 -5.86
N PHE A 138 19.28 5.64 -6.75
CA PHE A 138 20.46 4.96 -7.27
C PHE A 138 21.28 5.83 -8.23
N GLN A 139 20.63 6.70 -9.01
CA GLN A 139 21.33 7.70 -9.83
C GLN A 139 22.16 8.65 -8.95
N LEU A 140 21.58 9.12 -7.84
CA LEU A 140 22.27 9.98 -6.85
C LEU A 140 23.45 9.25 -6.17
N CYS A 141 23.30 7.94 -5.91
CA CYS A 141 24.36 7.13 -5.31
C CYS A 141 25.43 6.66 -6.31
N GLY A 142 25.33 7.02 -7.59
CA GLY A 142 26.28 6.60 -8.63
C GLY A 142 26.25 5.10 -8.94
N ARG A 143 25.14 4.41 -8.67
CA ARG A 143 24.92 3.01 -9.09
C ARG A 143 24.05 3.01 -10.34
N ASP A 144 24.62 2.51 -11.44
CA ASP A 144 23.91 2.35 -12.71
C ASP A 144 22.82 1.27 -12.53
N VAL A 145 21.56 1.69 -12.42
CA VAL A 145 20.42 0.76 -12.37
C VAL A 145 20.24 0.24 -13.79
N SER A 146 20.50 -1.06 -13.98
CA SER A 146 20.34 -1.71 -15.28
C SER A 146 18.91 -1.49 -15.79
N LEU A 147 18.78 -0.76 -16.90
CA LEU A 147 17.55 -0.26 -17.54
C LEU A 147 16.54 -1.33 -18.00
N ASP A 148 16.76 -2.61 -17.68
CA ASP A 148 15.97 -3.73 -18.21
C ASP A 148 14.73 -4.07 -17.35
N GLU A 149 14.71 -3.68 -16.07
CA GLU A 149 13.59 -3.94 -15.15
C GLU A 149 12.45 -2.89 -15.26
N HIS A 150 12.76 -1.67 -15.69
CA HIS A 150 11.82 -0.55 -15.88
C HIS A 150 10.63 -0.85 -16.80
N ARG A 151 10.88 -1.61 -17.87
CA ARG A 151 9.94 -1.72 -19.00
C ARG A 151 8.68 -2.53 -18.65
N SER A 152 8.76 -3.42 -17.65
CA SER A 152 7.65 -4.31 -17.30
C SER A 152 6.61 -3.66 -16.37
N MET A 153 6.96 -2.59 -15.65
CA MET A 153 6.13 -2.08 -14.54
C MET A 153 5.41 -0.76 -14.81
N THR A 154 5.87 0.05 -15.76
CA THR A 154 5.10 1.20 -16.28
C THR A 154 3.76 0.75 -16.89
N GLN A 155 3.70 -0.47 -17.44
CA GLN A 155 2.45 -1.08 -17.91
C GLN A 155 1.49 -1.39 -16.75
N LEU A 156 2.01 -1.82 -15.59
CA LEU A 156 1.19 -2.06 -14.40
C LEU A 156 0.60 -0.75 -13.86
N GLN A 157 1.43 0.30 -13.70
CA GLN A 157 0.99 1.63 -13.26
C GLN A 157 -0.13 2.21 -14.15
N SER A 158 0.03 2.11 -15.47
CA SER A 158 -0.99 2.55 -16.44
C SER A 158 -2.30 1.75 -16.32
N SER A 159 -2.20 0.43 -16.11
CA SER A 159 -3.37 -0.43 -15.93
C SER A 159 -4.12 -0.17 -14.62
N TYR A 160 -3.40 0.07 -13.52
CA TYR A 160 -4.01 0.42 -12.22
C TYR A 160 -4.65 1.81 -12.24
N ARG A 161 -3.96 2.84 -12.76
CA ARG A 161 -4.47 4.22 -12.81
C ARG A 161 -5.68 4.35 -13.75
N SER A 162 -5.76 3.52 -14.79
CA SER A 162 -6.94 3.45 -15.67
C SER A 162 -8.09 2.66 -15.03
N GLY A 163 -7.80 1.62 -14.25
CA GLY A 163 -8.80 0.85 -13.49
C GLY A 163 -9.52 1.66 -12.40
N LEU A 164 -8.80 2.46 -11.62
CA LEU A 164 -9.37 3.31 -10.57
C LEU A 164 -10.31 4.41 -11.12
N LYS A 165 -9.96 5.02 -12.26
CA LYS A 165 -10.83 6.02 -12.93
C LYS A 165 -12.14 5.42 -13.46
N SER A 166 -12.15 4.13 -13.78
CA SER A 166 -13.36 3.42 -14.23
C SER A 166 -14.32 3.08 -13.08
N ALA A 167 -13.83 2.96 -11.84
CA ALA A 167 -14.65 2.56 -10.69
C ALA A 167 -15.39 3.74 -10.03
N SER A 168 -14.90 4.97 -10.21
CA SER A 168 -15.48 6.18 -9.61
C SER A 168 -16.61 6.81 -10.45
N THR A 169 -17.08 6.15 -11.51
CA THR A 169 -18.17 6.63 -12.36
C THR A 169 -19.30 5.60 -12.42
N LYS A 170 -20.03 5.43 -11.31
CA LYS A 170 -21.37 4.82 -11.30
C LYS A 170 -22.18 5.28 -10.10
#